data_AF-A0A1I4B8N2-F1
#
_entry.id   AF-A0A1I4B8N2-F1
#
_cell.length_a   1.000
_cell.length_b   1.000
_cell.length_c   1.000
_cell.angle_alpha   90.00
_cell.angle_beta   90.00
_cell.angle_gamma   90.00
#
_symmetry.space_group_name_H-M   'P 1'
#
loop_
_entity.id
_entity.type
_entity.pdbx_description
1 polymer ?
#
loop_
_entity_poly.entity_id
_entity_poly.type
_entity_poly.pdbx_seq_one_letter_code
_entity_poly.pdbx_strand_id
1 'polypeptide(L)'
;MFCFDPTIDWSTIVQLVGFLVAIVTVFYQMHAQRNLQREKHRQELQVSTYEKIVERMSFVSPVGVAMTFHIVYGALENAVIKKNETGTYVPPPFDPGALDNDFKKISMGLWKIASTIQTFEIVASNLPLFREALIIKLRHLGDAYLPLVQVLPYLLISEKGITDPEKLLIPNEQDFLTLQANINEFHEVAYDVASFLHDIQVEIQNSLLGALFHRKVPVRTPNDKSYIVLTSEDHEMLERVRKFVKQNS
;
A
#
# COMPACT_ATOMS: atom_id res chain seq x y z
N MET A 1 -73.10 -12.58 -2.92
CA MET A 1 -73.32 -12.30 -4.34
C MET A 1 -73.12 -10.80 -4.52
N PHE A 2 -71.91 -10.36 -4.89
CA PHE A 2 -71.66 -8.94 -5.18
C PHE A 2 -72.25 -8.65 -6.56
N CYS A 3 -73.50 -8.19 -6.59
CA CYS A 3 -74.13 -7.70 -7.81
C CYS A 3 -73.55 -6.31 -8.10
N PHE A 4 -72.70 -6.21 -9.13
CA PHE A 4 -72.32 -4.93 -9.72
C PHE A 4 -73.56 -4.36 -10.41
N ASP A 5 -74.12 -3.29 -9.85
CA ASP A 5 -75.16 -2.47 -10.48
C ASP A 5 -74.47 -1.48 -11.44
N PRO A 6 -74.71 -1.51 -12.77
CA PRO A 6 -73.88 -0.83 -13.77
C PRO A 6 -74.38 0.59 -14.10
N THR A 7 -74.96 1.31 -13.15
CA THR A 7 -75.15 2.75 -13.35
C THR A 7 -73.82 3.45 -13.09
N ILE A 8 -73.10 3.78 -14.16
CA ILE A 8 -71.86 4.57 -14.10
C ILE A 8 -72.22 5.95 -13.56
N ASP A 9 -72.16 6.10 -12.24
CA ASP A 9 -72.27 7.37 -11.56
C ASP A 9 -70.89 8.05 -11.50
N TRP A 10 -70.88 9.38 -11.38
CA TRP A 10 -69.65 10.19 -11.30
C TRP A 10 -68.73 9.71 -10.16
N SER A 11 -69.32 9.23 -9.07
CA SER A 11 -68.64 8.58 -7.95
C SER A 11 -67.77 7.39 -8.38
N THR A 12 -68.24 6.56 -9.32
CA THR A 12 -67.52 5.40 -9.84
C THR A 12 -66.31 5.81 -10.68
N ILE A 13 -66.45 6.88 -11.49
CA ILE A 13 -65.34 7.44 -12.30
C ILE A 13 -64.24 7.99 -11.38
N VAL A 14 -64.61 8.75 -10.34
CA VAL A 14 -63.66 9.30 -9.36
C VAL A 14 -62.93 8.19 -8.60
N GLN A 15 -63.62 7.12 -8.20
CA GLN A 15 -62.99 5.96 -7.56
C GLN A 15 -62.00 5.25 -8.48
N LEU A 16 -62.33 5.10 -9.76
CA LEU A 16 -61.46 4.44 -10.75
C LEU A 16 -60.21 5.29 -11.03
N VAL A 17 -60.35 6.61 -11.15
CA VAL A 17 -59.22 7.54 -11.27
C VAL A 17 -58.35 7.52 -10.00
N GLY A 18 -58.96 7.56 -8.81
CA GLY A 18 -58.23 7.47 -7.54
C GLY A 18 -57.43 6.17 -7.40
N PHE A 19 -58.00 5.05 -7.84
CA PHE A 19 -57.33 3.75 -7.85
C PHE A 19 -56.16 3.71 -8.84
N LEU A 20 -56.32 4.27 -10.04
CA LEU A 20 -55.23 4.39 -11.02
C LEU A 20 -54.07 5.26 -10.50
N VAL A 21 -54.38 6.41 -9.89
CA VAL A 21 -53.39 7.29 -9.27
C VAL A 21 -52.66 6.58 -8.13
N ALA A 22 -53.38 5.83 -7.28
CA ALA A 22 -52.78 5.03 -6.22
C ALA A 22 -51.82 3.96 -6.78
N ILE A 23 -52.22 3.24 -7.84
CA ILE A 23 -51.37 2.25 -8.50
C ILE A 23 -50.09 2.88 -9.05
N VAL A 24 -50.21 3.99 -9.81
CA VAL A 24 -49.06 4.70 -10.37
C VAL A 24 -48.12 5.19 -9.26
N THR A 25 -48.68 5.70 -8.16
CA THR A 25 -47.91 6.17 -7.01
C THR A 25 -47.14 5.02 -6.35
N VAL A 26 -47.77 3.85 -6.16
CA VAL A 26 -47.11 2.66 -5.62
C VAL A 26 -46.00 2.18 -6.53
N PHE A 27 -46.21 2.12 -7.85
CA PHE A 27 -45.16 1.74 -8.81
C PHE A 27 -43.98 2.72 -8.79
N TYR A 28 -44.26 4.02 -8.75
CA TYR A 28 -43.23 5.05 -8.64
C TYR A 28 -42.44 4.92 -7.33
N GLN A 29 -43.13 4.74 -6.20
CA GLN A 29 -42.49 4.54 -4.89
C GLN A 29 -41.66 3.26 -4.84
N MET A 30 -42.16 2.13 -5.36
CA MET A 30 -41.41 0.88 -5.43
C MET A 30 -40.16 1.03 -6.30
N HIS A 31 -40.25 1.73 -7.44
CA HIS A 31 -39.09 1.97 -8.29
C HIS A 31 -38.05 2.87 -7.60
N ALA A 32 -38.49 3.96 -6.98
CA ALA A 32 -37.63 4.83 -6.18
C ALA A 32 -36.97 4.09 -5.01
N GLN A 33 -37.71 3.23 -4.28
CA GLN A 33 -37.17 2.41 -3.20
C GLN A 33 -36.14 1.39 -3.69
N ARG A 34 -36.38 0.72 -4.83
CA ARG A 34 -35.39 -0.20 -5.42
C ARG A 34 -34.10 0.52 -5.83
N ASN A 35 -34.22 1.73 -6.36
CA ASN A 35 -33.06 2.55 -6.72
C ASN A 35 -32.28 2.96 -5.46
N LEU A 36 -32.96 3.41 -4.40
CA LEU A 36 -32.33 3.74 -3.12
C LEU A 36 -31.66 2.52 -2.46
N GLN A 37 -32.28 1.33 -2.52
CA GLN A 37 -31.68 0.10 -2.01
C GLN A 37 -30.43 -0.29 -2.80
N ARG A 38 -30.48 -0.17 -4.14
CA ARG A 38 -29.34 -0.46 -5.01
C ARG A 38 -28.19 0.51 -4.74
N GLU A 39 -28.49 1.79 -4.57
CA GLU A 39 -27.49 2.80 -4.24
C GLU A 39 -26.89 2.53 -2.87
N LYS A 40 -27.71 2.33 -1.84
CA LYS A 40 -27.23 1.97 -0.48
C LYS A 40 -26.32 0.74 -0.51
N HIS A 41 -26.72 -0.33 -1.20
CA HIS A 41 -25.91 -1.55 -1.29
C HIS A 41 -24.58 -1.31 -2.01
N ARG A 42 -24.59 -0.49 -3.08
CA ARG A 42 -23.36 -0.10 -3.77
C ARG A 42 -22.41 0.67 -2.84
N GLN A 43 -22.93 1.61 -2.05
CA GLN A 43 -22.15 2.39 -1.10
C GLN A 43 -21.55 1.49 0.00
N GLU A 44 -22.34 0.57 0.56
CA GLU A 44 -21.87 -0.44 1.52
C GLU A 44 -20.74 -1.30 0.95
N LEU A 45 -20.87 -1.75 -0.31
CA LEU A 45 -19.83 -2.50 -1.00
C LEU A 45 -18.56 -1.68 -1.20
N GLN A 46 -18.67 -0.40 -1.56
CA GLN A 46 -17.52 0.50 -1.72
C GLN A 46 -16.76 0.68 -0.42
N VAL A 47 -17.47 0.97 0.67
CA VAL A 47 -16.89 1.13 2.01
C VAL A 47 -16.24 -0.16 2.48
N SER A 48 -16.94 -1.29 2.41
CA SER A 48 -16.40 -2.59 2.83
C SER A 48 -15.18 -3.01 2.02
N THR A 49 -15.15 -2.70 0.72
CA THR A 49 -13.98 -2.96 -0.13
C THR A 49 -12.80 -2.11 0.29
N TYR A 50 -13.02 -0.81 0.53
CA TYR A 50 -11.98 0.09 1.00
C TYR A 50 -11.41 -0.36 2.35
N GLU A 51 -12.25 -0.69 3.33
CA GLU A 51 -11.84 -1.15 4.66
C GLU A 51 -10.95 -2.40 4.56
N LYS A 52 -11.35 -3.41 3.77
CA LYS A 52 -10.57 -4.64 3.55
C LYS A 52 -9.19 -4.39 2.94
N ILE A 53 -9.10 -3.41 2.03
CA ILE A 53 -7.83 -3.04 1.39
C ILE A 53 -6.94 -2.30 2.40
N VAL A 54 -7.48 -1.29 3.09
CA VAL A 54 -6.72 -0.45 4.02
C VAL A 54 -6.23 -1.22 5.24
N GLU A 55 -7.05 -2.11 5.81
CA GLU A 55 -6.65 -2.97 6.93
C GLU A 55 -5.40 -3.79 6.60
N ARG A 56 -5.23 -4.19 5.33
CA ARG A 56 -4.06 -4.92 4.87
C ARG A 56 -2.87 -4.02 4.56
N MET A 57 -3.10 -2.75 4.24
CA MET A 57 -2.04 -1.78 3.93
C MET A 57 -1.47 -1.09 5.18
N SER A 58 -2.25 -0.94 6.24
CA SER A 58 -1.92 -0.11 7.41
C SER A 58 -0.75 -0.59 8.28
N PHE A 59 -0.19 -1.78 8.01
CA PHE A 59 0.79 -2.43 8.91
C PHE A 59 2.13 -2.76 8.25
N VAL A 60 2.36 -2.37 6.99
CA VAL A 60 3.55 -2.82 6.25
C VAL A 60 4.26 -1.64 5.61
N SER A 61 5.35 -1.18 6.26
CA SER A 61 6.24 -0.18 5.70
C SER A 61 7.70 -0.62 5.83
N PRO A 62 8.46 -0.68 4.71
CA PRO A 62 9.89 -1.03 4.75
C PRO A 62 10.77 0.09 5.31
N VAL A 63 10.24 1.31 5.46
CA VAL A 63 10.99 2.45 6.02
C VAL A 63 11.48 2.18 7.44
N GLY A 64 10.68 1.47 8.25
CA GLY A 64 11.10 1.08 9.60
C GLY A 64 12.37 0.23 9.61
N VAL A 65 12.46 -0.75 8.70
CA VAL A 65 13.65 -1.61 8.54
C VAL A 65 14.85 -0.79 8.04
N ALA A 66 14.63 0.16 7.13
CA ALA A 66 15.69 1.04 6.65
C ALA A 66 16.27 1.88 7.79
N MET A 67 15.42 2.42 8.67
CA MET A 67 15.87 3.15 9.86
C MET A 67 16.65 2.26 10.81
N THR A 68 16.25 0.99 10.99
CA THR A 68 17.03 0.05 11.79
C THR A 68 18.44 -0.14 11.23
N PHE A 69 18.62 -0.20 9.91
CA PHE A 69 19.97 -0.31 9.33
C PHE A 69 20.85 0.91 9.57
N HIS A 70 20.29 2.12 9.52
CA HIS A 70 21.04 3.32 9.92
C HIS A 70 21.46 3.30 11.39
N ILE A 71 20.59 2.79 12.28
CA ILE A 71 20.92 2.62 13.71
C ILE A 71 22.07 1.60 13.88
N VAL A 72 22.01 0.48 13.15
CA VAL A 72 23.08 -0.54 13.13
C VAL A 72 24.39 0.06 12.66
N TYR A 73 24.37 0.86 11.59
CA TYR A 73 25.56 1.56 11.07
C TYR A 73 26.18 2.48 12.13
N GLY A 74 25.39 3.35 12.75
CA GLY A 74 25.89 4.26 13.79
C GLY A 74 26.43 3.52 15.01
N ALA A 75 25.86 2.36 15.37
CA ALA A 75 26.39 1.53 16.45
C ALA A 75 27.73 0.87 16.06
N LEU A 76 27.89 0.44 14.82
CA LEU A 76 29.15 -0.12 14.30
C LEU A 76 30.25 0.94 14.28
N GLU A 77 29.96 2.15 13.83
CA GLU A 77 30.88 3.28 13.83
C GLU A 77 31.37 3.60 15.25
N ASN A 78 30.44 3.70 16.21
CA ASN A 78 30.75 3.89 17.61
C ASN A 78 31.61 2.76 18.21
N ALA A 79 31.39 1.50 17.79
CA ALA A 79 32.20 0.36 18.22
C ALA A 79 33.64 0.46 17.72
N VAL A 80 33.85 0.94 16.49
CA VAL A 80 35.19 1.14 15.93
C VAL A 80 35.90 2.32 16.57
N ILE A 81 35.19 3.43 16.83
CA ILE A 81 35.74 4.58 17.57
C ILE A 81 36.22 4.13 18.95
N LYS A 82 35.39 3.41 19.70
CA LYS A 82 35.76 2.87 21.02
C LYS A 82 36.97 1.93 20.95
N LYS A 83 37.08 1.11 19.91
CA LYS A 83 38.27 0.27 19.70
C LYS A 83 39.52 1.13 19.54
N ASN A 84 39.46 2.20 18.76
CA ASN A 84 40.60 3.09 18.54
C ASN A 84 41.03 3.80 19.84
N GLU A 85 40.08 4.10 20.73
CA GLU A 85 40.33 4.74 22.04
C GLU A 85 40.82 3.75 23.11
N THR A 86 40.24 2.55 23.17
CA THR A 86 40.42 1.59 24.29
C THR A 86 41.24 0.35 23.92
N GLY A 87 41.58 0.17 22.64
CA GLY A 87 42.22 -1.02 22.10
C GLY A 87 41.32 -2.24 21.96
N THR A 88 40.08 -2.21 22.47
CA THR A 88 39.18 -3.36 22.51
C THR A 88 37.96 -3.13 21.61
N TYR A 89 37.71 -4.06 20.68
CA TYR A 89 36.51 -4.04 19.86
C TYR A 89 35.39 -4.81 20.53
N VAL A 90 34.21 -4.17 20.65
CA VAL A 90 32.99 -4.82 21.12
C VAL A 90 31.94 -4.66 20.02
N PRO A 91 31.58 -5.74 19.30
CA PRO A 91 30.55 -5.66 18.27
C PRO A 91 29.20 -5.22 18.85
N PRO A 92 28.39 -4.47 18.08
CA PRO A 92 27.04 -4.13 18.49
C PRO A 92 26.16 -5.36 18.75
N PRO A 93 25.31 -5.34 19.80
CA PRO A 93 24.48 -6.47 20.21
C PRO A 93 23.18 -6.57 19.40
N PHE A 94 23.27 -6.45 18.07
CA PHE A 94 22.15 -6.69 17.18
C PHE A 94 22.19 -8.12 16.67
N ASP A 95 21.06 -8.82 16.74
CA ASP A 95 20.91 -10.15 16.15
C ASP A 95 20.57 -10.02 14.65
N PRO A 96 21.45 -10.46 13.73
CA PRO A 96 21.17 -10.47 12.29
C PRO A 96 19.95 -11.32 11.94
N GLY A 97 19.68 -12.39 12.69
CA GLY A 97 18.51 -13.25 12.48
C GLY A 97 17.21 -12.51 12.77
N ALA A 98 17.16 -11.69 13.82
CA ALA A 98 16.03 -10.81 14.10
C ALA A 98 15.80 -9.80 12.96
N LEU A 99 16.87 -9.15 12.47
CA LEU A 99 16.78 -8.19 11.36
C LEU A 99 16.25 -8.83 10.08
N ASP A 100 16.72 -10.03 9.75
CA ASP A 100 16.24 -10.82 8.60
C ASP A 100 14.78 -11.26 8.75
N ASN A 101 14.40 -11.70 9.94
CA ASN A 101 13.00 -12.04 10.23
C ASN A 101 12.07 -10.83 10.09
N ASP A 102 12.49 -9.65 10.52
CA ASP A 102 11.69 -8.43 10.39
C ASP A 102 11.55 -8.01 8.94
N PHE A 103 12.63 -8.04 8.15
CA PHE A 103 12.52 -7.80 6.71
C PHE A 103 11.63 -8.82 6.00
N LYS A 104 11.76 -10.12 6.32
CA LYS A 104 10.91 -11.18 5.74
C LYS A 104 9.43 -10.95 6.03
N LYS A 105 9.08 -10.58 7.28
CA LYS A 105 7.69 -10.23 7.64
C LYS A 105 7.17 -9.08 6.79
N ILE A 106 7.95 -8.01 6.65
CA ILE A 106 7.58 -6.86 5.82
C ILE A 106 7.44 -7.25 4.36
N SER A 107 8.42 -7.93 3.78
CA SER A 107 8.40 -8.39 2.39
C SER A 107 7.19 -9.27 2.09
N MET A 108 6.89 -10.26 2.93
CA MET A 108 5.66 -11.07 2.81
C MET A 108 4.39 -10.22 2.90
N GLY A 109 4.35 -9.23 3.78
CA GLY A 109 3.25 -8.28 3.90
C GLY A 109 3.05 -7.47 2.61
N LEU A 110 4.13 -6.97 2.01
CA LEU A 110 4.10 -6.18 0.78
C LEU A 110 3.59 -7.00 -0.41
N TRP A 111 4.02 -8.26 -0.53
CA TRP A 111 3.51 -9.18 -1.56
C TRP A 111 2.03 -9.52 -1.36
N LYS A 112 1.57 -9.67 -0.10
CA LYS A 112 0.14 -9.84 0.21
C LYS A 112 -0.68 -8.61 -0.16
N ILE A 113 -0.14 -7.40 0.01
CA ILE A 113 -0.79 -6.17 -0.45
C ILE A 113 -0.91 -6.17 -1.98
N ALA A 114 0.16 -6.45 -2.71
CA ALA A 114 0.14 -6.53 -4.17
C ALA A 114 -0.90 -7.55 -4.69
N SER A 115 -1.00 -8.72 -4.04
CA SER A 115 -2.03 -9.73 -4.35
C SER A 115 -3.45 -9.27 -3.98
N THR A 116 -3.61 -8.54 -2.89
CA THR A 116 -4.91 -7.95 -2.51
C THR A 116 -5.35 -6.93 -3.55
N ILE A 117 -4.46 -6.04 -3.98
CA ILE A 117 -4.71 -5.06 -5.04
C ILE A 117 -5.18 -5.77 -6.32
N GLN A 118 -4.50 -6.85 -6.71
CA GLN A 118 -4.88 -7.67 -7.87
C GLN A 118 -6.34 -8.16 -7.81
N THR A 119 -6.80 -8.54 -6.62
CA THR A 119 -8.17 -9.05 -6.41
C THR A 119 -9.23 -7.95 -6.63
N PHE A 120 -8.85 -6.69 -6.43
CA PHE A 120 -9.74 -5.53 -6.51
C PHE A 120 -9.44 -4.62 -7.71
N GLU A 121 -8.78 -5.11 -8.76
CA GLU A 121 -8.43 -4.31 -9.95
C GLU A 121 -9.65 -3.69 -10.65
N ILE A 122 -10.84 -4.27 -10.51
CA ILE A 122 -12.09 -3.72 -11.06
C ILE A 122 -12.49 -2.36 -10.44
N VAL A 123 -11.94 -2.02 -9.27
CA VAL A 123 -12.26 -0.79 -8.54
C VAL A 123 -11.78 0.46 -9.29
N ALA A 124 -10.63 0.39 -9.96
CA ALA A 124 -10.05 1.52 -10.69
C ALA A 124 -9.26 1.06 -11.90
N SER A 125 -9.49 1.68 -13.06
CA SER A 125 -8.94 1.25 -14.35
C SER A 125 -7.41 1.26 -14.44
N ASN A 126 -6.75 2.13 -13.67
CA ASN A 126 -5.28 2.26 -13.65
C ASN A 126 -4.60 1.41 -12.58
N LEU A 127 -5.38 0.74 -11.72
CA LEU A 127 -4.86 -0.05 -10.62
C LEU A 127 -3.96 -1.23 -11.05
N PRO A 128 -4.24 -1.93 -12.17
CA PRO A 128 -3.32 -2.96 -12.69
C PRO A 128 -1.91 -2.40 -12.98
N LEU A 129 -1.84 -1.22 -13.62
CA LEU A 129 -0.58 -0.56 -13.95
C LEU A 129 0.19 -0.17 -12.68
N PHE A 130 -0.51 0.35 -11.67
CA PHE A 130 0.09 0.72 -10.39
C PHE A 130 0.60 -0.49 -9.61
N ARG A 131 -0.13 -1.61 -9.66
CA ARG A 131 0.31 -2.88 -9.08
C ARG A 131 1.59 -3.38 -9.74
N GLU A 132 1.69 -3.32 -11.07
CA GLU A 132 2.90 -3.71 -11.80
C GLU A 132 4.11 -2.86 -11.39
N ALA A 133 3.92 -1.54 -11.31
CA ALA A 133 4.96 -0.62 -10.84
C ALA A 133 5.41 -0.93 -9.40
N LEU A 134 4.46 -1.23 -8.51
CA LEU A 134 4.76 -1.68 -7.14
C LEU A 134 5.57 -2.97 -7.14
N ILE A 135 5.17 -3.99 -7.90
CA ILE A 135 5.88 -5.28 -7.97
C ILE A 135 7.33 -5.11 -8.42
N ILE A 136 7.60 -4.22 -9.37
CA ILE A 136 8.97 -3.88 -9.78
C ILE A 136 9.77 -3.31 -8.59
N LYS A 137 9.21 -2.34 -7.87
CA LYS A 137 9.87 -1.76 -6.69
C LYS A 137 10.05 -2.77 -5.55
N LEU A 138 9.12 -3.72 -5.38
CA LEU A 138 9.30 -4.81 -4.41
C LEU A 138 10.46 -5.75 -4.77
N ARG A 139 10.70 -6.00 -6.06
CA ARG A 139 11.88 -6.73 -6.52
C ARG A 139 13.16 -5.96 -6.20
N HIS A 140 13.22 -4.67 -6.56
CA HIS A 140 14.37 -3.82 -6.25
C HIS A 140 14.65 -3.74 -4.75
N LEU A 141 13.60 -3.75 -3.91
CA LEU A 141 13.75 -3.76 -2.46
C LEU A 141 14.46 -5.04 -1.97
N GLY A 142 14.11 -6.19 -2.56
CA GLY A 142 14.79 -7.45 -2.30
C GLY A 142 16.24 -7.46 -2.77
N ASP A 143 16.50 -6.88 -3.95
CA ASP A 143 17.85 -6.79 -4.51
C ASP A 143 18.76 -5.90 -3.64
N ALA A 144 18.26 -4.72 -3.22
CA ALA A 144 18.99 -3.80 -2.34
C ALA A 144 19.20 -4.36 -0.92
N TYR A 145 18.34 -5.27 -0.47
CA TYR A 145 18.47 -5.93 0.83
C TYR A 145 19.59 -6.98 0.85
N LEU A 146 19.83 -7.66 -0.26
CA LEU A 146 20.74 -8.81 -0.32
C LEU A 146 22.18 -8.51 0.13
N PRO A 147 22.83 -7.41 -0.32
CA PRO A 147 24.17 -7.05 0.14
C PRO A 147 24.25 -6.79 1.65
N LEU A 148 23.19 -6.26 2.25
CA LEU A 148 23.13 -5.98 3.69
C LEU A 148 23.12 -7.28 4.49
N VAL A 149 22.21 -8.20 4.20
CA VAL A 149 22.07 -9.44 4.98
C VAL A 149 23.27 -10.37 4.85
N GLN A 150 24.02 -10.28 3.75
CA GLN A 150 25.23 -11.08 3.55
C GLN A 150 26.38 -10.68 4.48
N VAL A 151 26.51 -9.39 4.82
CA VAL A 151 27.64 -8.88 5.61
C VAL A 151 27.36 -8.81 7.11
N LEU A 152 26.10 -8.58 7.50
CA LEU A 152 25.72 -8.36 8.90
C LEU A 152 26.12 -9.49 9.88
N PRO A 153 26.04 -10.80 9.53
CA PRO A 153 26.46 -11.86 10.44
C PRO A 153 27.93 -11.80 10.88
N TYR A 154 28.78 -11.13 10.11
CA TYR A 154 30.21 -11.00 10.39
C TYR A 154 30.56 -9.68 11.09
N LEU A 155 29.68 -8.68 11.02
CA LEU A 155 29.87 -7.36 11.65
C LEU A 155 29.21 -7.27 13.04
N LEU A 156 28.19 -8.09 13.30
CA LEU A 156 27.38 -8.03 14.51
C LEU A 156 27.59 -9.24 15.41
N ILE A 157 27.10 -9.14 16.65
CA ILE A 157 27.00 -10.30 17.55
C ILE A 157 25.97 -11.26 16.97
N SER A 158 26.45 -12.30 16.29
CA SER A 158 25.66 -13.38 15.73
C SER A 158 26.07 -14.71 16.36
N GLU A 159 25.25 -15.76 16.22
CA GLU A 159 25.67 -17.12 16.62
C GLU A 159 27.02 -17.48 16.00
N LYS A 160 27.22 -17.14 14.72
CA LYS A 160 28.50 -17.31 14.02
C LYS A 160 29.64 -16.51 14.66
N GLY A 161 29.39 -15.28 15.10
CA GLY A 161 30.38 -14.44 15.78
C GLY A 161 30.69 -14.91 17.21
N ILE A 162 29.75 -15.59 17.86
CA ILE A 162 29.94 -16.21 19.18
C ILE A 162 30.73 -17.52 19.05
N THR A 163 30.38 -18.37 18.06
CA THR A 163 31.02 -19.67 17.86
C THR A 163 32.38 -19.55 17.18
N ASP A 164 32.57 -18.55 16.30
CA ASP A 164 33.82 -18.28 15.59
C ASP A 164 34.29 -16.82 15.80
N PRO A 165 34.81 -16.45 16.98
CA PRO A 165 35.25 -15.09 17.28
C PRO A 165 36.33 -14.56 16.32
N GLU A 166 37.15 -15.46 15.74
CA GLU A 166 38.18 -15.12 14.76
C GLU A 166 37.60 -14.66 13.40
N LYS A 167 36.32 -14.96 13.13
CA LYS A 167 35.62 -14.56 11.89
C LYS A 167 34.85 -13.25 12.05
N LEU A 168 34.86 -12.65 13.24
CA LEU A 168 34.23 -11.36 13.48
C LEU A 168 35.05 -10.26 12.79
N LEU A 169 34.44 -9.57 11.84
CA LEU A 169 35.10 -8.56 11.03
C LEU A 169 35.02 -7.20 11.70
N ILE A 170 36.15 -6.53 11.79
CA ILE A 170 36.23 -5.13 12.19
C ILE A 170 36.29 -4.32 10.89
N PRO A 171 35.22 -3.60 10.52
CA PRO A 171 35.16 -2.91 9.25
C PRO A 171 36.23 -1.81 9.18
N ASN A 172 36.91 -1.74 8.05
CA ASN A 172 37.78 -0.62 7.70
C ASN A 172 36.97 0.53 7.08
N GLU A 173 37.64 1.64 6.74
CA GLU A 173 36.99 2.82 6.15
C GLU A 173 36.25 2.49 4.84
N GLN A 174 36.84 1.66 3.97
CA GLN A 174 36.21 1.25 2.72
C GLN A 174 34.98 0.36 2.94
N ASP A 175 35.01 -0.50 3.96
CA ASP A 175 33.87 -1.34 4.35
C ASP A 175 32.71 -0.46 4.85
N PHE A 176 33.00 0.59 5.61
CA PHE A 176 31.98 1.56 6.05
C PHE A 176 31.38 2.32 4.88
N LEU A 177 32.20 2.81 3.94
CA LEU A 177 31.70 3.49 2.74
C LEU A 177 30.78 2.58 1.92
N THR A 178 31.17 1.31 1.77
CA THR A 178 30.38 0.31 1.04
C THR A 178 29.07 -0.01 1.77
N LEU A 179 29.13 -0.24 3.09
CA LEU A 179 27.94 -0.49 3.90
C LEU A 179 26.99 0.70 3.88
N GLN A 180 27.50 1.92 4.01
CA GLN A 180 26.70 3.13 3.97
C GLN A 180 26.01 3.29 2.61
N ALA A 181 26.72 3.05 1.50
CA ALA A 181 26.15 3.08 0.17
C ALA A 181 24.99 2.06 0.02
N ASN A 182 25.18 0.82 0.49
CA ASN A 182 24.14 -0.21 0.45
C ASN A 182 22.93 0.15 1.33
N ILE A 183 23.15 0.74 2.51
CA ILE A 183 22.07 1.18 3.40
C ILE A 183 21.29 2.33 2.74
N ASN A 184 21.98 3.29 2.13
CA ASN A 184 21.34 4.39 1.42
C ASN A 184 20.53 3.89 0.22
N GLU A 185 21.05 2.95 -0.56
CA GLU A 185 20.31 2.34 -1.67
C GLU A 185 19.04 1.63 -1.17
N PHE A 186 19.15 0.82 -0.12
CA PHE A 186 17.98 0.17 0.49
C PHE A 186 16.97 1.19 1.04
N HIS A 187 17.46 2.27 1.66
CA HIS A 187 16.64 3.36 2.17
C HIS A 187 15.82 4.02 1.07
N GLU A 188 16.47 4.45 -0.02
CA GLU A 188 15.79 5.08 -1.16
C GLU A 188 14.70 4.16 -1.74
N VAL A 189 15.02 2.88 -1.94
CA VAL A 189 14.03 1.92 -2.47
C VAL A 189 12.88 1.67 -1.48
N ALA A 190 13.15 1.63 -0.18
CA ALA A 190 12.12 1.50 0.85
C ALA A 190 11.16 2.70 0.85
N TYR A 191 11.67 3.92 0.68
CA TYR A 191 10.85 5.13 0.57
C TYR A 191 10.04 5.18 -0.73
N ASP A 192 10.59 4.70 -1.85
CA ASP A 192 9.86 4.56 -3.09
C ASP A 192 8.68 3.59 -2.96
N VAL A 193 8.90 2.43 -2.32
CA VAL A 193 7.83 1.46 -2.05
C VAL A 193 6.75 2.08 -1.16
N ALA A 194 7.15 2.76 -0.08
CA ALA A 194 6.19 3.43 0.80
C ALA A 194 5.39 4.53 0.07
N SER A 195 6.04 5.27 -0.82
CA SER A 195 5.41 6.29 -1.65
C SER A 195 4.40 5.68 -2.63
N PHE A 196 4.74 4.56 -3.27
CA PHE A 196 3.83 3.86 -4.17
C PHE A 196 2.61 3.29 -3.44
N LEU A 197 2.80 2.73 -2.24
CA LEU A 197 1.70 2.27 -1.40
C LEU A 197 0.77 3.43 -1.01
N HIS A 198 1.34 4.57 -0.62
CA HIS A 198 0.57 5.76 -0.31
C HIS A 198 -0.27 6.22 -1.51
N ASP A 199 0.35 6.33 -2.69
CA ASP A 199 -0.34 6.75 -3.90
C ASP A 199 -1.48 5.80 -4.28
N ILE A 200 -1.24 4.49 -4.21
CA ILE A 200 -2.26 3.47 -4.45
C ILE A 200 -3.41 3.62 -3.44
N GLN A 201 -3.10 3.85 -2.16
CA GLN A 201 -4.13 4.08 -1.15
C GLN A 201 -4.98 5.32 -1.47
N VAL A 202 -4.34 6.43 -1.88
CA VAL A 202 -5.02 7.66 -2.28
C VAL A 202 -5.92 7.42 -3.50
N GLU A 203 -5.42 6.73 -4.52
CA GLU A 203 -6.18 6.40 -5.73
C GLU A 203 -7.39 5.52 -5.43
N ILE A 204 -7.23 4.49 -4.59
CA ILE A 204 -8.33 3.63 -4.15
C ILE A 204 -9.34 4.42 -3.31
N GLN A 205 -8.88 5.25 -2.38
CA GLN A 205 -9.74 6.10 -1.55
C GLN A 205 -10.56 7.06 -2.40
N ASN A 206 -9.93 7.75 -3.35
CA ASN A 206 -10.60 8.69 -4.24
C ASN A 206 -11.59 7.98 -5.16
N SER A 207 -11.26 6.78 -5.63
CA SER A 207 -12.13 5.98 -6.52
C SER A 207 -13.35 5.41 -5.79
N LEU A 208 -13.19 4.92 -4.56
CA LEU A 208 -14.26 4.28 -3.80
C LEU A 208 -15.11 5.27 -3.00
N LEU A 209 -14.46 6.26 -2.37
CA LEU A 209 -15.08 7.13 -1.38
C LEU A 209 -15.23 8.59 -1.84
N GLY A 210 -14.48 9.01 -2.86
CA GLY A 210 -14.40 10.43 -3.23
C GLY A 210 -15.76 11.03 -3.63
N ALA A 211 -16.58 10.24 -4.34
CA ALA A 211 -17.94 10.63 -4.71
C ALA A 211 -18.90 10.68 -3.50
N LEU A 212 -18.70 9.83 -2.49
CA LEU A 212 -19.57 9.74 -1.31
C LEU A 212 -19.41 10.93 -0.38
N PHE A 213 -18.19 11.42 -0.23
CA PHE A 213 -17.88 12.56 0.64
C PHE A 213 -17.74 13.88 -0.12
N HIS A 214 -17.96 13.88 -1.44
CA HIS A 214 -17.74 15.02 -2.33
C HIS A 214 -16.36 15.68 -2.13
N ARG A 215 -15.35 14.85 -1.85
CA ARG A 215 -13.99 15.30 -1.53
C ARG A 215 -12.98 14.26 -1.99
N LYS A 216 -11.85 14.72 -2.52
CA LYS A 216 -10.69 13.89 -2.82
C LYS A 216 -9.53 14.20 -1.89
N VAL A 217 -8.72 13.19 -1.62
CA VAL A 217 -7.41 13.32 -1.00
C VAL A 217 -6.44 13.79 -2.09
N PRO A 218 -5.64 14.84 -1.84
CA PRO A 218 -4.69 15.33 -2.83
C PRO A 218 -3.61 14.29 -3.10
N VAL A 219 -3.21 14.21 -4.37
CA VAL A 219 -2.05 13.43 -4.81
C VAL A 219 -0.78 14.13 -4.30
N ARG A 220 0.25 13.35 -3.94
CA ARG A 220 1.53 13.93 -3.50
C ARG A 220 2.22 14.75 -4.59
N THR A 221 2.94 15.77 -4.18
CA THR A 221 3.77 16.61 -5.05
C THR A 221 5.22 16.53 -4.57
N PRO A 222 6.03 15.58 -5.09
CA PRO A 222 7.44 15.49 -4.70
C PRO A 222 8.20 16.76 -5.12
N ASN A 223 9.18 17.16 -4.30
CA ASN A 223 10.02 18.33 -4.57
C ASN A 223 10.82 18.16 -5.87
N ASP A 224 11.28 16.94 -6.12
CA ASP A 224 11.92 16.58 -7.39
C ASP A 224 10.90 15.93 -8.33
N LYS A 225 10.82 16.46 -9.55
CA LYS A 225 9.93 15.99 -10.60
C LYS A 225 10.36 14.64 -11.18
N SER A 226 11.59 14.19 -10.90
CA SER A 226 12.12 12.89 -11.35
C SER A 226 11.38 11.71 -10.72
N TYR A 227 10.81 11.89 -9.52
CA TYR A 227 10.01 10.85 -8.86
C TYR A 227 8.73 10.55 -9.63
N ILE A 228 8.42 9.26 -9.71
CA ILE A 228 7.17 8.76 -10.30
C ILE A 228 6.10 8.84 -9.23
N VAL A 229 4.93 9.41 -9.56
CA VAL A 229 3.73 9.44 -8.71
C VAL A 229 2.66 8.55 -9.34
N LEU A 230 2.05 7.65 -8.58
CA LEU A 230 1.00 6.78 -9.13
C LEU A 230 -0.35 7.51 -9.06
N THR A 231 -0.76 8.17 -10.14
CA THR A 231 -2.04 8.87 -10.17
C THR A 231 -2.79 8.71 -11.49
N SER A 232 -4.13 8.66 -11.41
CA SER A 232 -5.01 8.61 -12.56
C SER A 232 -5.38 9.98 -13.13
N GLU A 233 -5.11 11.07 -12.40
CA GLU A 233 -5.52 12.43 -12.77
C GLU A 233 -4.54 13.13 -13.74
N ASP A 234 -3.30 12.65 -13.82
CA ASP A 234 -2.23 13.21 -14.65
C ASP A 234 -1.83 12.24 -15.76
N HIS A 235 -2.13 12.61 -17.01
CA HIS A 235 -1.83 11.80 -18.18
C HIS A 235 -0.32 11.67 -18.46
N GLU A 236 0.47 12.72 -18.23
CA GLU A 236 1.93 12.68 -18.41
C GLU A 236 2.54 11.71 -17.40
N MET A 237 2.06 11.76 -16.15
CA MET A 237 2.52 10.85 -15.11
C MET A 237 2.15 9.40 -15.42
N LEU A 238 0.94 9.13 -15.91
CA LEU A 238 0.54 7.78 -16.35
C LEU A 238 1.46 7.22 -17.44
N GLU A 239 1.85 8.03 -18.43
CA GLU A 239 2.81 7.62 -19.46
C GLU A 239 4.19 7.32 -18.87
N ARG A 240 4.64 8.12 -17.89
CA ARG A 240 5.89 7.84 -17.17
C ARG A 240 5.83 6.51 -16.42
N VAL A 241 4.71 6.20 -15.76
CA VAL A 241 4.52 4.90 -15.10
C VAL A 241 4.54 3.75 -16.12
N ARG A 242 3.86 3.88 -17.27
CA ARG A 242 3.89 2.88 -18.35
C ARG A 242 5.30 2.65 -18.87
N LYS A 243 6.05 3.73 -19.10
CA LYS A 243 7.45 3.66 -19.54
C LYS A 243 8.32 2.96 -18.50
N PHE A 244 8.16 3.31 -17.22
CA PHE A 244 8.85 2.66 -16.11
C PHE A 244 8.57 1.16 -16.08
N VAL A 245 7.31 0.75 -16.15
CA VAL A 245 6.93 -0.67 -16.17
C VAL A 245 7.55 -1.38 -17.37
N LYS A 246 7.44 -0.82 -18.58
CA LYS A 246 7.99 -1.42 -19.80
C LYS A 246 9.52 -1.57 -19.77
N GLN A 247 10.24 -0.67 -19.11
CA GLN A 247 11.70 -0.72 -19.01
C GLN A 247 12.22 -1.75 -17.98
N ASN A 248 11.36 -2.21 -17.06
CA ASN A 248 11.73 -3.07 -15.93
C ASN A 248 10.89 -4.38 -15.86
N SER A 249 10.12 -4.66 -16.92
CA SER A 249 9.41 -5.93 -17.13
C SER A 249 10.26 -6.89 -17.93
#